data_AF-A0A3M1A9S0-F1
#
_entry.id   AF-A0A3M1A9S0-F1
#
_cell.length_a   1.000
_cell.length_b   1.000
_cell.length_c   1.000
_cell.angle_alpha   90.00
_cell.angle_beta   90.00
_cell.angle_gamma   90.00
#
_symmetry.space_group_name_H-M   'P 1'
#
loop_
_entity.id
_entity.type
_entity.pdbx_description
1 polymer ?
#
loop_
_entity_poly.entity_id
_entity_poly.type
_entity_poly.pdbx_seq_one_letter_code
_entity_poly.pdbx_strand_id
1 'polypeptide(L)'
;MYAEVVFDLPISQKFTYSIPEEFANGVVQRGTRVFVPFGHRKTTGYVVGLTETAPADIEIKPIKDVLDVQPLLTEEILQLCEWIAGYYLCGLGEVLRAALPAGLTLEKKKVVELQKAPGKDEWADLKGKAPLQYKILRALQKVSKIRADSLKKRVGASGLNYSLQRLAAAGYIKIKENYTGRISHEKKVVFLKLTRDAEALTAKLPARATRMRKIVQVLQAAGGSGRQMDILKQAKAPIQSLKGLIQ
;
A
#
# COMPACT_ATOMS: atom_id res chain seq x y z
N MET A 1 -30.12 1.82 4.79
CA MET A 1 -28.92 2.60 5.18
C MET A 1 -28.00 2.73 3.97
N TYR A 2 -27.45 3.91 3.77
CA TYR A 2 -26.63 4.29 2.63
C TYR A 2 -25.35 4.99 3.10
N ALA A 3 -24.31 4.92 2.28
CA ALA A 3 -23.05 5.60 2.50
C ALA A 3 -22.85 6.70 1.45
N GLU A 4 -22.44 7.88 1.90
CA GLU A 4 -21.91 8.93 1.03
C GLU A 4 -20.42 8.68 0.80
N VAL A 5 -20.05 8.49 -0.45
CA VAL A 5 -18.70 8.08 -0.87
C VAL A 5 -18.11 9.13 -1.79
N VAL A 6 -16.85 9.50 -1.53
CA VAL A 6 -16.03 10.35 -2.41
C VAL A 6 -14.90 9.54 -3.03
N PHE A 7 -14.37 10.04 -4.14
CA PHE A 7 -13.35 9.37 -4.94
C PHE A 7 -12.13 10.28 -5.16
N ASP A 8 -10.97 9.68 -5.35
CA ASP A 8 -9.72 10.33 -5.77
C ASP A 8 -9.86 10.91 -7.18
N LEU A 9 -10.62 12.00 -7.29
CA LEU A 9 -11.01 12.71 -8.49
C LEU A 9 -11.21 14.18 -8.13
N PRO A 10 -10.94 15.11 -9.07
CA PRO A 10 -11.09 16.55 -8.85
C PRO A 10 -12.57 16.98 -8.96
N ILE A 11 -13.42 16.37 -8.13
CA ILE A 11 -14.85 16.65 -8.04
C ILE A 11 -15.25 16.77 -6.57
N SER A 12 -16.13 17.72 -6.28
CA SER A 12 -16.65 17.96 -4.93
C SER A 12 -17.93 17.15 -4.63
N GLN A 13 -18.41 16.37 -5.61
CA GLN A 13 -19.65 15.62 -5.48
C GLN A 13 -19.48 14.35 -4.64
N LYS A 14 -20.45 14.10 -3.76
CA LYS A 14 -20.61 12.85 -3.02
C LYS A 14 -21.52 11.90 -3.79
N PHE A 15 -21.22 10.61 -3.74
CA PHE A 15 -22.01 9.57 -4.40
C PHE A 15 -22.64 8.64 -3.37
N THR A 16 -23.92 8.34 -3.55
CA THR A 16 -24.67 7.50 -2.60
C THR A 16 -24.62 6.03 -3.03
N TYR A 17 -24.24 5.16 -2.10
CA TYR A 17 -24.23 3.70 -2.30
C TYR A 17 -25.05 3.02 -1.21
N SER A 18 -25.74 1.94 -1.55
CA SER A 18 -26.40 1.11 -0.55
C SER A 18 -25.38 0.27 0.20
N ILE A 19 -25.61 0.10 1.50
CA ILE A 19 -24.79 -0.74 2.37
C ILE A 19 -25.46 -2.13 2.43
N PRO A 20 -24.88 -3.17 1.81
CA PRO A 20 -25.36 -4.54 1.96
C PRO A 20 -25.49 -4.98 3.43
N GLU A 21 -26.43 -5.87 3.71
CA GLU A 21 -26.65 -6.42 5.06
C GLU A 21 -25.38 -7.03 5.69
N GLU A 22 -24.52 -7.62 4.87
CA GLU A 22 -23.22 -8.15 5.30
C GLU A 22 -22.30 -7.11 5.96
N PHE A 23 -22.56 -5.82 5.76
CA PHE A 23 -21.82 -4.70 6.36
C PHE A 23 -22.68 -3.81 7.28
N ALA A 24 -23.96 -4.12 7.47
CA ALA A 24 -24.90 -3.25 8.19
C ALA A 24 -24.58 -3.07 9.69
N ASN A 25 -23.80 -3.98 10.29
CA ASN A 25 -23.46 -3.97 11.73
C ASN A 25 -22.31 -3.00 12.08
N GLY A 26 -22.37 -1.76 11.61
CA GLY A 26 -21.37 -0.73 11.90
C GLY A 26 -20.00 -1.00 11.28
N VAL A 27 -19.93 -1.85 10.25
CA VAL A 27 -18.67 -2.14 9.52
C VAL A 27 -18.28 -0.95 8.65
N VAL A 28 -19.29 -0.38 7.98
CA VAL A 28 -19.14 0.81 7.15
C VAL A 28 -19.42 2.01 8.05
N GLN A 29 -18.38 2.78 8.32
CA GLN A 29 -18.44 4.02 9.10
C GLN A 29 -17.80 5.16 8.29
N ARG A 30 -17.92 6.40 8.78
CA ARG A 30 -17.10 7.50 8.26
C ARG A 30 -15.63 7.13 8.39
N GLY A 31 -14.85 7.43 7.36
CA GLY A 31 -13.42 7.10 7.27
C GLY A 31 -13.11 5.68 6.80
N THR A 32 -14.12 4.84 6.57
CA THR A 32 -13.95 3.52 5.97
C THR A 32 -13.66 3.63 4.47
N ARG A 33 -12.71 2.83 3.98
CA ARG A 33 -12.49 2.65 2.53
C ARG A 33 -13.35 1.51 1.99
N VAL A 34 -14.02 1.78 0.88
CA VAL A 34 -14.96 0.85 0.24
C VAL A 34 -14.58 0.62 -1.21
N PHE A 35 -14.86 -0.58 -1.70
CA PHE A 35 -14.72 -0.93 -3.10
C PHE A 35 -16.09 -0.91 -3.77
N VAL A 36 -16.26 -0.03 -4.75
CA VAL A 36 -17.57 0.28 -5.33
C VAL A 36 -17.49 0.41 -6.87
N PRO A 37 -18.60 0.16 -7.59
CA PRO A 37 -18.67 0.47 -9.01
C PRO A 37 -18.78 1.98 -9.22
N PHE A 38 -17.97 2.54 -10.11
CA PHE A 38 -17.99 3.95 -10.50
C PHE A 38 -17.84 4.07 -12.02
N GLY A 39 -18.90 4.51 -12.70
CA GLY A 39 -19.01 4.43 -14.16
C GLY A 39 -18.86 2.99 -14.67
N HIS A 40 -17.95 2.78 -15.61
CA HIS A 40 -17.63 1.46 -16.19
C HIS A 40 -16.58 0.66 -15.41
N ARG A 41 -15.96 1.25 -14.39
CA ARG A 41 -14.91 0.61 -13.59
C ARG A 41 -15.36 0.36 -12.16
N LYS A 42 -14.52 -0.36 -11.41
CA LYS A 42 -14.63 -0.46 -9.95
C LYS A 42 -13.42 0.23 -9.35
N THR A 43 -13.63 0.99 -8.29
CA THR A 43 -12.58 1.79 -7.68
C THR A 43 -12.72 1.81 -6.16
N THR A 44 -11.66 2.28 -5.50
CA THR A 44 -11.70 2.58 -4.08
C THR A 44 -12.35 3.94 -3.87
N GLY A 45 -13.29 4.03 -2.94
CA GLY A 45 -13.88 5.26 -2.45
C GLY A 45 -13.75 5.38 -0.94
N TYR A 46 -13.97 6.57 -0.42
CA TYR A 46 -13.89 6.91 1.00
C TYR A 46 -15.27 7.30 1.51
N VAL A 47 -15.74 6.66 2.58
CA VAL A 47 -17.02 6.98 3.20
C VAL A 47 -16.87 8.24 4.03
N VAL A 48 -17.62 9.27 3.70
CA VAL A 48 -17.59 10.59 4.38
C VAL A 48 -18.91 10.92 5.07
N GLY A 49 -19.94 10.10 4.86
CA GLY A 49 -21.24 10.28 5.48
C GLY A 49 -22.04 8.99 5.46
N LEU A 50 -23.01 8.91 6.36
CA LEU A 50 -24.00 7.85 6.43
C LEU A 50 -25.38 8.48 6.45
N THR A 51 -26.31 7.92 5.69
CA THR A 51 -27.70 8.41 5.62
C THR A 51 -28.69 7.26 5.59
N GLU A 52 -29.88 7.49 6.13
CA GLU A 52 -30.98 6.54 6.04
C GLU A 52 -31.79 6.72 4.75
N THR A 53 -31.67 7.88 4.11
CA THR A 53 -32.44 8.26 2.92
C THR A 53 -31.61 8.16 1.64
N ALA A 54 -32.20 7.50 0.65
CA ALA A 54 -31.72 7.47 -0.71
C ALA A 54 -32.20 8.71 -1.49
N PRO A 55 -31.39 9.24 -2.42
CA PRO A 55 -31.91 10.12 -3.46
C PRO A 55 -33.07 9.45 -4.22
N ALA A 56 -34.15 10.20 -4.44
CA ALA A 56 -35.27 9.74 -5.26
C ALA A 56 -34.84 9.56 -6.72
N ASP A 57 -35.52 8.66 -7.42
CA ASP A 57 -35.42 8.47 -8.89
C ASP A 57 -34.03 8.08 -9.43
N ILE A 58 -33.17 7.51 -8.58
CA ILE A 58 -31.85 7.03 -8.98
C ILE A 58 -31.66 5.57 -8.55
N GLU A 59 -31.19 4.73 -9.48
CA GLU A 59 -30.79 3.36 -9.16
C GLU A 59 -29.51 3.37 -8.32
N ILE A 60 -29.63 2.95 -7.05
CA ILE A 60 -28.49 2.93 -6.13
C ILE A 60 -27.72 1.62 -6.26
N LYS A 61 -26.43 1.77 -6.58
CA LYS A 61 -25.51 0.64 -6.64
C LYS A 61 -25.05 0.25 -5.23
N PRO A 62 -24.85 -1.05 -4.96
CA PRO A 62 -24.36 -1.52 -3.66
C PRO A 62 -22.84 -1.45 -3.55
N ILE A 63 -22.36 -1.25 -2.32
CA ILE A 63 -20.96 -1.49 -1.96
C ILE A 63 -20.59 -2.94 -2.25
N LYS A 64 -19.43 -3.17 -2.86
CA LYS A 64 -18.98 -4.52 -3.23
C LYS A 64 -18.07 -5.14 -2.19
N ASP A 65 -17.27 -4.34 -1.51
CA ASP A 65 -16.39 -4.82 -0.46
C ASP A 65 -15.97 -3.68 0.47
N VAL A 66 -15.55 -4.04 1.67
CA VAL A 66 -14.92 -3.13 2.62
C VAL A 66 -13.44 -3.49 2.70
N LEU A 67 -12.57 -2.48 2.56
CA LEU A 67 -11.13 -2.72 2.41
C LEU A 67 -10.39 -2.83 3.74
N ASP A 68 -10.98 -2.33 4.83
CA ASP A 68 -10.37 -2.27 6.16
C ASP A 68 -11.38 -2.73 7.23
N VAL A 69 -10.92 -3.42 8.28
CA VAL A 69 -11.78 -3.91 9.37
C VAL A 69 -12.33 -2.78 10.24
N GLN A 70 -11.55 -1.71 10.33
CA GLN A 70 -11.86 -0.49 11.07
C GLN A 70 -11.64 0.72 10.15
N PRO A 71 -12.31 1.86 10.42
CA PRO A 71 -12.05 3.09 9.68
C PRO A 71 -10.56 3.43 9.68
N LEU A 72 -10.02 3.67 8.50
CA LEU A 72 -8.61 4.00 8.35
C LEU A 72 -8.34 5.48 8.66
N LEU A 73 -9.33 6.33 8.39
CA LEU A 73 -9.29 7.76 8.64
C LEU A 73 -10.08 8.02 9.92
N THR A 74 -9.44 8.67 10.89
CA THR A 74 -10.12 9.12 12.10
C THR A 74 -10.96 10.36 11.80
N GLU A 75 -11.89 10.69 12.70
CA GLU A 75 -12.77 11.85 12.54
C GLU A 75 -11.97 13.16 12.46
N GLU A 76 -10.87 13.29 13.22
CA GLU A 76 -10.00 14.47 13.19
C GLU A 76 -9.34 14.65 11.82
N ILE A 77 -8.90 13.54 11.20
CA ILE A 77 -8.32 13.56 9.85
C ILE A 77 -9.38 13.93 8.82
N LEU A 78 -10.60 13.38 8.92
CA LEU A 78 -11.69 13.71 8.01
C LEU A 78 -12.01 15.21 8.07
N GLN A 79 -12.14 15.77 9.27
CA GLN A 79 -12.41 17.21 9.47
C GLN A 79 -11.29 18.09 8.91
N LEU A 80 -10.02 17.70 9.13
CA LEU A 80 -8.89 18.39 8.54
C LEU A 80 -8.94 18.35 7.01
N CYS A 81 -9.21 17.18 6.43
CA CYS A 81 -9.30 17.03 4.98
C CYS A 81 -10.48 17.79 4.37
N GLU A 82 -11.63 17.84 5.05
CA GLU A 82 -12.79 18.66 4.68
C GLU A 82 -12.43 20.14 4.68
N TRP A 83 -11.72 20.62 5.71
CA TRP A 83 -11.22 22.00 5.76
C TRP A 83 -10.25 22.31 4.61
N ILE A 84 -9.26 21.43 4.36
CA ILE A 84 -8.29 21.59 3.26
C ILE A 84 -9.02 21.66 1.91
N ALA A 85 -9.95 20.72 1.67
CA ALA A 85 -10.70 20.66 0.41
C ALA A 85 -11.53 21.94 0.19
N GLY A 86 -12.19 22.44 1.24
CA GLY A 86 -12.96 23.67 1.18
C GLY A 86 -12.09 24.92 1.00
N TYR A 87 -10.96 25.01 1.71
CA TYR A 87 -10.07 26.18 1.67
C TYR A 87 -9.31 26.29 0.35
N TYR A 88 -8.82 25.16 -0.18
CA TYR A 88 -8.04 25.11 -1.43
C TYR A 88 -8.88 24.76 -2.67
N LEU A 89 -10.20 24.66 -2.53
CA LEU A 89 -11.15 24.39 -3.63
C LEU A 89 -10.80 23.14 -4.46
N CYS A 90 -10.38 22.07 -3.79
CA CYS A 90 -10.02 20.80 -4.42
C CYS A 90 -10.96 19.65 -4.02
N GLY A 91 -10.89 18.52 -4.73
CA GLY A 91 -11.74 17.37 -4.45
C GLY A 91 -11.39 16.73 -3.11
N LEU A 92 -12.39 16.53 -2.24
CA LEU A 92 -12.17 15.90 -0.92
C LEU A 92 -11.49 14.53 -1.04
N GLY A 93 -11.85 13.73 -2.05
CA GLY A 93 -11.23 12.42 -2.23
C GLY A 93 -9.75 12.48 -2.65
N GLU A 94 -9.31 13.55 -3.33
CA GLU A 94 -7.87 13.77 -3.64
C GLU A 94 -7.10 14.09 -2.36
N VAL A 95 -7.66 14.93 -1.49
CA VAL A 95 -7.08 15.28 -0.19
C VAL A 95 -6.99 14.05 0.70
N LEU A 96 -8.08 13.26 0.79
CA LEU A 96 -8.10 12.02 1.57
C LEU A 96 -7.09 11.00 1.03
N ARG A 97 -6.94 10.90 -0.29
CA ARG A 97 -5.91 10.04 -0.89
C ARG A 97 -4.51 10.51 -0.52
N ALA A 98 -4.25 11.81 -0.56
CA ALA A 98 -2.95 12.40 -0.24
C ALA A 98 -2.58 12.25 1.25
N ALA A 99 -3.57 12.22 2.14
CA ALA A 99 -3.37 11.96 3.57
C ALA A 99 -2.92 10.51 3.87
N LEU A 100 -3.12 9.58 2.93
CA LEU A 100 -2.82 8.16 3.12
C LEU A 100 -1.48 7.75 2.51
N PRO A 101 -0.72 6.85 3.17
CA PRO A 101 0.52 6.30 2.60
C PRO A 101 0.33 5.71 1.19
N ALA A 102 1.27 5.99 0.29
CA ALA A 102 1.20 5.55 -1.11
C ALA A 102 1.05 4.03 -1.28
N GLY A 103 1.65 3.24 -0.37
CA GLY A 103 1.68 1.77 -0.41
C GLY A 103 0.34 1.07 -0.16
N LEU A 104 -0.70 1.79 0.25
CA LEU A 104 -2.04 1.23 0.52
C LEU A 104 -2.85 0.92 -0.75
N THR A 105 -2.40 1.38 -1.91
CA THR A 105 -3.03 1.14 -3.23
C THR A 105 -2.27 0.10 -4.05
N LEU A 106 -1.14 -0.42 -3.56
CA LEU A 106 -0.40 -1.47 -4.25
C LEU A 106 -1.26 -2.73 -4.36
N GLU A 107 -1.38 -3.27 -5.58
CA GLU A 107 -1.97 -4.59 -5.79
C GLU A 107 -1.08 -5.66 -5.16
N LYS A 108 -1.48 -6.12 -3.97
CA LYS A 108 -0.79 -7.19 -3.25
C LYS A 108 -1.42 -8.52 -3.62
N LYS A 109 -0.62 -9.48 -4.07
CA LYS A 109 -1.09 -10.87 -4.20
C LYS A 109 -1.17 -11.47 -2.81
N LYS A 110 -2.40 -11.60 -2.32
CA LYS A 110 -2.68 -12.22 -1.01
C LYS A 110 -2.73 -13.73 -1.15
N VAL A 111 -1.94 -14.42 -0.33
CA VAL A 111 -2.04 -15.87 -0.13
C VAL A 111 -2.65 -16.11 1.24
N VAL A 112 -3.72 -16.90 1.27
CA VAL A 112 -4.46 -17.23 2.47
C VAL A 112 -4.12 -18.65 2.88
N GLU A 113 -3.73 -18.83 4.14
CA GLU A 113 -3.32 -20.10 4.72
C GLU A 113 -4.16 -20.39 5.98
N LEU A 114 -4.70 -21.59 6.09
CA LEU A 114 -5.45 -22.02 7.27
C LEU A 114 -4.46 -22.25 8.43
N GLN A 115 -4.72 -21.66 9.59
CA GLN A 115 -3.93 -21.87 10.81
C GLN A 115 -4.67 -22.78 11.79
N LYS A 116 -5.94 -22.47 12.04
CA LYS A 116 -6.78 -23.18 12.98
C LYS A 116 -8.09 -23.55 12.29
N ALA A 117 -8.47 -24.83 12.38
CA ALA A 117 -9.80 -25.25 12.00
C ALA A 117 -10.79 -24.90 13.13
N PRO A 118 -11.99 -24.39 12.81
CA PRO A 118 -13.02 -24.17 13.82
C PRO A 118 -13.43 -25.46 14.53
N GLY A 119 -13.84 -25.34 15.79
CA GLY A 119 -14.51 -26.39 16.55
C GLY A 119 -15.91 -26.68 16.01
N LYS A 120 -16.52 -27.81 16.41
CA LYS A 120 -17.85 -28.23 15.92
C LYS A 120 -18.94 -27.17 16.16
N ASP A 121 -18.93 -26.50 17.30
CA ASP A 121 -19.91 -25.47 17.64
C ASP A 121 -19.70 -24.17 16.84
N GLU A 122 -18.44 -23.77 16.66
CA GLU A 122 -18.05 -22.61 15.83
C GLU A 122 -18.47 -22.79 14.36
N TRP A 123 -18.43 -24.02 13.84
CA TRP A 123 -18.93 -24.32 12.49
C TRP A 123 -20.43 -24.08 12.35
N ALA A 124 -21.23 -24.41 13.37
CA ALA A 124 -22.67 -24.19 13.35
C ALA A 124 -23.01 -22.69 13.38
N ASP A 125 -22.33 -21.93 14.25
CA ASP A 125 -22.48 -20.48 14.35
C ASP A 125 -22.11 -19.77 13.03
N LEU A 126 -20.96 -20.12 12.44
CA LEU A 126 -20.49 -19.51 11.19
C LEU A 126 -21.44 -19.81 10.02
N LYS A 127 -22.03 -21.00 9.98
CA LYS A 127 -22.97 -21.38 8.92
C LYS A 127 -24.24 -20.54 8.95
N GLY A 128 -24.73 -20.19 10.15
CA GLY A 128 -25.92 -19.36 10.33
C GLY A 128 -25.66 -17.86 10.21
N LYS A 129 -24.67 -17.34 10.95
CA LYS A 129 -24.44 -15.89 11.11
C LYS A 129 -23.52 -15.29 10.05
N ALA A 130 -22.60 -16.07 9.49
CA ALA A 130 -21.55 -15.58 8.59
C ALA A 130 -21.30 -16.55 7.41
N PRO A 131 -22.27 -16.73 6.51
CA PRO A 131 -22.24 -17.78 5.49
C PRO A 131 -21.03 -17.68 4.53
N LEU A 132 -20.52 -16.47 4.27
CA LEU A 132 -19.33 -16.29 3.45
C LEU A 132 -18.05 -16.78 4.16
N GLN A 133 -17.90 -16.47 5.46
CA GLN A 133 -16.78 -16.94 6.27
C GLN A 133 -16.77 -18.47 6.38
N TYR A 134 -17.96 -19.07 6.57
CA TYR A 134 -18.13 -20.52 6.53
C TYR A 134 -17.64 -21.13 5.21
N LYS A 135 -18.04 -20.57 4.06
CA LYS A 135 -17.60 -21.05 2.74
C LYS A 135 -16.08 -20.92 2.56
N ILE A 136 -15.48 -19.82 3.03
CA ILE A 136 -14.02 -19.60 2.97
C ILE A 136 -13.27 -20.67 3.76
N LEU A 137 -13.64 -20.88 5.03
CA LEU A 137 -12.98 -21.88 5.88
C LEU A 137 -13.17 -23.29 5.35
N ARG A 138 -14.37 -23.63 4.84
CA ARG A 138 -14.63 -24.93 4.23
C ARG A 138 -13.79 -25.17 2.97
N ALA A 139 -13.55 -24.12 2.17
CA ALA A 139 -12.67 -24.20 1.02
C ALA A 139 -11.20 -24.39 1.43
N LEU A 140 -10.76 -23.71 2.49
CA LEU A 140 -9.42 -23.81 3.05
C LEU A 140 -9.15 -25.14 3.80
N GLN A 141 -10.18 -25.77 4.34
CA GLN A 141 -10.06 -27.09 4.96
C GLN A 141 -9.67 -28.17 3.93
N LYS A 142 -10.16 -28.05 2.69
CA LYS A 142 -9.81 -28.95 1.58
C LYS A 142 -8.44 -28.64 0.98
N VAL A 143 -8.06 -27.35 0.99
CA VAL A 143 -6.82 -26.85 0.41
C VAL A 143 -6.20 -25.90 1.41
N SER A 144 -5.24 -26.39 2.20
CA SER A 144 -4.62 -25.68 3.33
C SER A 144 -4.09 -24.28 2.99
N LYS A 145 -3.76 -24.03 1.72
CA LYS A 145 -3.23 -22.76 1.22
C LYS A 145 -3.77 -22.42 -0.18
N ILE A 146 -4.30 -21.22 -0.35
CA ILE A 146 -4.88 -20.77 -1.64
C ILE A 146 -4.58 -19.28 -1.90
N ARG A 147 -4.46 -18.90 -3.17
CA ARG A 147 -4.40 -17.48 -3.57
C ARG A 147 -5.77 -16.82 -3.43
N ALA A 148 -5.82 -15.56 -2.99
CA ALA A 148 -7.07 -14.83 -2.82
C ALA A 148 -7.88 -14.73 -4.12
N ASP A 149 -7.24 -14.56 -5.28
CA ASP A 149 -7.93 -14.55 -6.59
C ASP A 149 -8.60 -15.89 -6.94
N SER A 150 -7.93 -17.00 -6.60
CA SER A 150 -8.50 -18.33 -6.79
C SER A 150 -9.65 -18.59 -5.82
N LEU A 151 -9.55 -18.07 -4.59
CA LEU A 151 -10.62 -18.14 -3.59
C LEU A 151 -11.84 -17.31 -4.03
N LYS A 152 -11.61 -16.11 -4.59
CA LYS A 152 -12.64 -15.23 -5.16
C LYS A 152 -13.49 -15.93 -6.21
N LYS A 153 -12.87 -16.74 -7.08
CA LYS A 153 -13.59 -17.53 -8.10
C LYS A 153 -14.45 -18.65 -7.50
N ARG A 154 -14.10 -19.18 -6.33
CA ARG A 154 -14.80 -20.30 -5.68
C ARG A 154 -15.94 -19.85 -4.77
N VAL A 155 -15.74 -18.74 -4.06
CA VAL A 155 -16.61 -18.33 -2.95
C VAL A 155 -17.44 -17.09 -3.29
N GLY A 156 -17.06 -16.35 -4.33
CA GLY A 156 -17.67 -15.08 -4.72
C GLY A 156 -16.79 -13.89 -4.40
N ALA A 157 -17.11 -12.75 -5.01
CA ALA A 157 -16.30 -11.53 -4.94
C ALA A 157 -16.79 -10.50 -3.91
N SER A 158 -18.07 -10.51 -3.55
CA SER A 158 -18.63 -9.55 -2.60
C SER A 158 -18.18 -9.89 -1.19
N GLY A 159 -17.75 -8.89 -0.41
CA GLY A 159 -17.41 -9.06 1.01
C GLY A 159 -16.23 -10.00 1.31
N LEU A 160 -15.47 -10.41 0.29
CA LEU A 160 -14.38 -11.37 0.43
C LEU A 160 -13.22 -10.77 1.24
N ASN A 161 -12.79 -9.54 0.93
CA ASN A 161 -11.68 -8.93 1.67
C ASN A 161 -12.06 -8.73 3.14
N TYR A 162 -13.25 -8.20 3.39
CA TYR A 162 -13.74 -8.01 4.74
C TYR A 162 -13.78 -9.33 5.54
N SER A 163 -14.35 -10.38 4.95
CA SER A 163 -14.41 -11.70 5.59
C SER A 163 -13.03 -12.30 5.84
N LEU A 164 -12.08 -12.13 4.92
CA LEU A 164 -10.70 -12.57 5.11
C LEU A 164 -10.02 -11.82 6.26
N GLN A 165 -10.16 -10.51 6.33
CA GLN A 165 -9.56 -9.74 7.41
C GLN A 165 -10.16 -10.10 8.78
N ARG A 166 -11.47 -10.32 8.86
CA ARG A 166 -12.12 -10.81 10.11
C ARG A 166 -11.63 -12.18 10.54
N LEU A 167 -11.54 -13.13 9.61
CA LEU A 167 -11.03 -14.46 9.91
C LEU A 167 -9.57 -14.43 10.33
N ALA A 168 -8.77 -13.50 9.78
CA ALA A 168 -7.39 -13.30 10.19
C ALA A 168 -7.30 -12.69 11.60
N ALA A 169 -8.12 -11.68 11.90
CA ALA A 169 -8.21 -11.08 13.23
C ALA A 169 -8.66 -12.09 14.29
N ALA A 170 -9.57 -13.00 13.95
CA ALA A 170 -10.00 -14.10 14.81
C ALA A 170 -8.99 -15.28 14.88
N GLY A 171 -7.88 -15.23 14.14
CA GLY A 171 -6.81 -16.22 14.20
C GLY A 171 -7.03 -17.52 13.41
N TYR A 172 -8.12 -17.65 12.65
CA TYR A 172 -8.38 -18.85 11.84
C TYR A 172 -7.43 -18.97 10.64
N ILE A 173 -7.08 -17.83 10.05
CA ILE A 173 -6.27 -17.78 8.83
C ILE A 173 -5.09 -16.81 8.97
N LYS A 174 -4.02 -17.08 8.22
CA LYS A 174 -2.90 -16.16 8.06
C LYS A 174 -2.86 -15.65 6.62
N ILE A 175 -2.85 -14.33 6.47
CA ILE A 175 -2.74 -13.66 5.18
C ILE A 175 -1.26 -13.29 4.98
N LYS A 176 -0.63 -13.91 3.98
CA LYS A 176 0.71 -13.52 3.52
C LYS A 176 0.56 -12.62 2.29
N GLU A 177 1.10 -11.42 2.37
CA GLU A 177 1.10 -10.48 1.26
C GLU A 177 2.41 -10.61 0.48
N ASN A 178 2.31 -10.99 -0.78
CA ASN A 178 3.43 -10.94 -1.71
C ASN A 178 3.28 -9.68 -2.56
N TYR A 179 4.25 -8.77 -2.46
CA TYR A 179 4.31 -7.59 -3.32
C TYR A 179 4.65 -8.03 -4.74
N THR A 180 3.73 -7.82 -5.68
CA THR A 180 4.05 -7.87 -7.11
C THR A 180 4.36 -6.48 -7.59
N GLY A 181 5.60 -6.08 -7.38
CA GLY A 181 6.18 -4.84 -7.87
C GLY A 181 7.69 -4.92 -7.69
N ARG A 182 8.44 -4.04 -8.36
CA ARG A 182 9.85 -3.84 -8.02
C ARG A 182 9.88 -3.41 -6.56
N ILE A 183 10.12 -4.36 -5.65
CA ILE A 183 10.64 -4.04 -4.33
C ILE A 183 11.88 -3.22 -4.66
N SER A 184 11.83 -1.93 -4.35
CA SER A 184 13.02 -1.09 -4.41
C SER A 184 13.93 -1.68 -3.35
N HIS A 185 14.77 -2.63 -3.77
CA HIS A 185 15.87 -3.09 -2.94
C HIS A 185 16.61 -1.82 -2.54
N GLU A 186 16.92 -1.70 -1.25
CA GLU A 186 17.73 -0.61 -0.75
C GLU A 186 18.92 -0.42 -1.70
N LYS A 187 18.94 0.70 -2.41
CA LYS A 187 19.99 0.97 -3.38
C LYS A 187 21.18 1.46 -2.59
N LYS A 188 22.04 0.52 -2.18
CA LYS A 188 23.32 0.87 -1.55
C LYS A 188 24.16 1.64 -2.56
N VAL A 189 24.51 2.87 -2.21
CA VAL A 189 25.40 3.72 -3.00
C VAL A 189 26.69 3.88 -2.22
N VAL A 190 27.81 3.58 -2.88
CA VAL A 190 29.13 3.75 -2.28
C VAL A 190 29.60 5.18 -2.50
N PHE A 191 30.02 5.83 -1.43
CA PHE A 191 30.67 7.14 -1.44
C PHE A 191 32.16 6.99 -1.14
N LEU A 192 32.96 7.78 -1.83
CA LEU A 192 34.37 7.95 -1.54
C LEU A 192 34.53 9.26 -0.76
N LYS A 193 35.33 9.22 0.31
CA LYS A 193 35.72 10.40 1.07
C LYS A 193 37.24 10.40 1.22
N LEU A 194 37.86 11.56 1.02
CA LEU A 194 39.27 11.74 1.32
C LEU A 194 39.44 11.69 2.84
N THR A 195 40.26 10.75 3.32
CA THR A 195 40.60 10.62 4.74
C THR A 195 41.73 11.57 5.16
N ARG A 196 42.44 12.13 4.18
CA ARG A 196 43.59 13.03 4.33
C ARG A 196 43.58 14.03 3.18
N ASP A 197 44.40 15.06 3.29
CA ASP A 197 44.54 16.06 2.23
C ASP A 197 44.98 15.44 0.90
N ALA A 198 44.40 15.95 -0.18
CA ALA A 198 44.61 15.46 -1.53
C ALA A 198 46.09 15.51 -1.96
N GLU A 199 46.83 16.51 -1.50
CA GLU A 199 48.25 16.71 -1.78
C GLU A 199 49.10 15.62 -1.12
N ALA A 200 48.83 15.29 0.15
CA ALA A 200 49.50 14.24 0.89
C ALA A 200 49.23 12.85 0.28
N LEU A 201 48.04 12.62 -0.26
CA LEU A 201 47.69 11.38 -0.95
C LEU A 201 48.38 11.28 -2.33
N THR A 202 48.47 12.39 -3.06
CA THR A 202 49.11 12.43 -4.38
C THR A 202 50.63 12.23 -4.28
N ALA A 203 51.26 12.74 -3.22
CA ALA A 203 52.69 12.59 -2.95
C ALA A 203 53.12 11.13 -2.71
N LYS A 204 52.25 10.33 -2.09
CA LYS A 204 52.51 8.89 -1.82
C LYS A 204 52.31 8.00 -3.05
N LEU A 205 51.74 8.53 -4.14
CA LEU A 205 51.47 7.76 -5.35
C LEU A 205 52.63 7.89 -6.35
N PRO A 206 53.09 6.78 -6.96
CA PRO A 206 54.12 6.83 -7.99
C PRO A 206 53.66 7.66 -9.20
N ALA A 207 54.61 8.30 -9.89
CA ALA A 207 54.31 9.20 -11.03
C ALA A 207 53.52 8.50 -12.16
N ARG A 208 53.68 7.18 -12.30
CA ARG A 208 52.98 6.36 -13.30
C ARG A 208 51.51 6.07 -12.96
N ALA A 209 51.04 6.38 -11.74
CA ALA A 209 49.67 6.13 -11.29
C ALA A 209 48.67 7.23 -11.71
N THR A 210 48.67 7.59 -13.01
CA THR A 210 47.92 8.73 -13.58
C THR A 210 46.42 8.68 -13.28
N ARG A 211 45.83 7.48 -13.28
CA ARG A 211 44.39 7.29 -13.03
C ARG A 211 44.02 7.52 -11.55
N MET A 212 44.89 7.12 -10.63
CA MET A 212 44.67 7.28 -9.18
C MET A 212 44.77 8.74 -8.77
N ARG A 213 45.78 9.45 -9.30
CA ARG A 213 45.93 10.90 -9.09
C ARG A 213 44.72 11.68 -9.60
N LYS A 214 44.18 11.30 -10.76
CA LYS A 214 42.99 11.92 -11.33
C LYS A 214 41.73 11.69 -10.48
N ILE A 215 41.59 10.53 -9.84
CA ILE A 215 40.50 10.28 -8.88
C ILE A 215 40.62 11.22 -7.67
N VAL A 216 41.82 11.38 -7.10
CA VAL A 216 42.07 12.28 -5.95
C VAL A 216 41.78 13.74 -6.32
N GLN A 217 42.20 14.19 -7.49
CA GLN A 217 41.90 15.55 -7.99
C GLN A 217 40.40 15.81 -8.17
N VAL A 218 39.67 14.85 -8.75
CA VAL A 218 38.21 14.95 -8.92
C VAL A 218 37.50 14.96 -7.56
N LEU A 219 37.98 14.17 -6.60
CA LEU A 219 37.46 14.20 -5.23
C LEU A 219 37.74 15.53 -4.52
N GLN A 220 38.93 16.11 -4.71
CA GLN A 220 39.27 17.42 -4.17
C GLN A 220 38.38 18.52 -4.75
N ALA A 221 38.16 18.52 -6.08
CA ALA A 221 37.26 19.44 -6.75
C ALA A 221 35.80 19.30 -6.30
N ALA A 222 35.39 18.11 -5.87
CA ALA A 222 34.06 17.83 -5.33
C ALA A 222 33.91 18.13 -3.82
N GLY A 223 34.89 18.80 -3.19
CA GLY A 223 34.83 19.14 -1.75
C GLY A 223 35.20 17.97 -0.83
N GLY A 224 35.97 17.00 -1.32
CA GLY A 224 36.55 15.92 -0.53
C GLY A 224 35.67 14.68 -0.34
N SER A 225 34.44 14.66 -0.89
CA SER A 225 33.61 13.47 -0.92
C SER A 225 32.72 13.42 -2.16
N GLY A 226 32.36 12.22 -2.61
CA GLY A 226 31.48 12.07 -3.75
C GLY A 226 31.08 10.62 -4.02
N ARG A 227 30.02 10.45 -4.80
CA ARG A 227 29.54 9.13 -5.20
C ARG A 227 30.58 8.43 -6.07
N GLN A 228 30.96 7.20 -5.70
CA GLN A 228 32.03 6.44 -6.36
C GLN A 228 31.87 6.39 -7.89
N MET A 229 30.65 6.13 -8.37
CA MET A 229 30.36 6.03 -9.81
C MET A 229 30.57 7.35 -10.55
N ASP A 230 30.18 8.47 -9.94
CA ASP A 230 30.27 9.80 -10.57
C ASP A 230 31.73 10.25 -10.63
N ILE A 231 32.46 10.01 -9.54
CA ILE A 231 33.91 10.29 -9.43
C ILE A 231 34.70 9.45 -10.44
N LEU A 232 34.44 8.14 -10.56
CA LEU A 232 35.13 7.29 -11.53
C LEU A 232 34.83 7.69 -12.98
N LYS A 233 33.58 8.10 -13.27
CA LYS A 233 33.16 8.56 -14.60
C LYS A 233 33.86 9.86 -14.98
N GLN A 234 33.91 10.84 -14.07
CA GLN A 234 34.62 12.11 -14.27
C GLN A 234 36.13 11.92 -14.38
N ALA A 235 36.70 11.04 -13.54
CA ALA A 235 38.11 10.70 -13.59
C ALA A 235 38.50 9.84 -14.81
N LYS A 236 37.52 9.30 -15.57
CA LYS A 236 37.73 8.30 -16.63
C LYS A 236 38.61 7.13 -16.16
N ALA A 237 38.36 6.65 -14.94
CA ALA A 237 39.16 5.63 -14.29
C ALA A 237 38.30 4.38 -13.99
N PRO A 238 38.85 3.16 -14.18
CA PRO A 238 38.13 1.94 -13.86
C PRO A 238 38.19 1.68 -12.33
N ILE A 239 37.22 0.92 -11.82
CA ILE A 239 37.03 0.64 -10.39
C ILE A 239 38.27 0.01 -9.73
N GLN A 240 39.08 -0.74 -10.48
CA GLN A 240 40.34 -1.33 -10.00
C GLN A 240 41.33 -0.29 -9.50
N SER A 241 41.27 0.94 -10.03
CA SER A 241 42.15 2.04 -9.62
C SER A 241 41.89 2.50 -8.17
N LEU A 242 40.73 2.17 -7.60
CA LEU A 242 40.41 2.47 -6.20
C LEU A 242 41.07 1.52 -5.22
N LYS A 243 41.37 0.28 -5.62
CA LYS A 243 41.96 -0.74 -4.72
C LYS A 243 43.32 -0.33 -4.16
N GLY A 244 44.07 0.51 -4.89
CA GLY A 244 45.34 1.06 -4.40
C GLY A 244 45.20 2.35 -3.58
N LEU A 245 44.00 2.92 -3.47
CA LEU A 245 43.69 4.14 -2.69
C LEU A 245 42.94 3.83 -1.39
N ILE A 246 42.25 2.69 -1.34
CA ILE A 246 41.53 2.20 -0.16
C ILE A 246 42.52 1.35 0.64
N GLN A 247 43.11 1.94 1.68
CA GLN A 247 43.82 1.23 2.75
C GLN A 247 42.87 1.01 3.93
#